data_AF-A0ABD5QRV7-F1
#
_entry.id   AF-A0ABD5QRV7-F1
#
_cell.length_a   1.000
_cell.length_b   1.000
_cell.length_c   1.000
_cell.angle_alpha   90.00
_cell.angle_beta   90.00
_cell.angle_gamma   90.00
#
_symmetry.space_group_name_H-M   'P 1'
#
loop_
_entity.id
_entity.type
_entity.pdbx_description
1 polymer ?
#
loop_
_entity_poly.entity_id
_entity_poly.type
_entity_poly.pdbx_seq_one_letter_code
_entity_poly.pdbx_strand_id
1 'polypeptide(L)'
;MVSTDDVKRALAALATRTDTATRPYAAVIDEADAARADLRRAAGFVEAVGLDRLDAAVAEADRAGDGDLADRGREALEAYRRYRTVAAGGDDRSDRAGTNPPDGPGTPKSDTGQSATR
;
A
#
# COMPACT_ATOMS: atom_id res chain seq x y z
N MET A 1 -39.71 28.65 26.85
CA MET A 1 -39.83 28.52 25.39
C MET A 1 -38.43 28.75 24.83
N VAL A 2 -37.84 27.78 24.15
CA VAL A 2 -36.48 27.91 23.59
C VAL A 2 -36.52 28.98 22.50
N SER A 3 -35.59 29.95 22.54
CA SER A 3 -35.52 31.00 21.52
C SER A 3 -34.98 30.43 20.21
N THR A 4 -35.42 30.97 19.07
CA THR A 4 -34.87 30.62 17.76
C THR A 4 -33.36 30.86 17.70
N ASP A 5 -32.83 31.82 18.46
CA ASP A 5 -31.39 32.07 18.52
C ASP A 5 -30.62 30.99 19.29
N ASP A 6 -31.22 30.41 20.35
CA ASP A 6 -30.64 29.27 21.05
C ASP A 6 -30.56 28.05 20.11
N VAL A 7 -31.62 27.85 19.30
CA VAL A 7 -31.66 26.80 18.28
C VAL A 7 -30.59 27.02 17.21
N LYS A 8 -30.45 28.24 16.69
CA LYS A 8 -29.40 28.58 15.70
C LYS A 8 -28.00 28.37 16.27
N ARG A 9 -27.76 28.76 17.52
CA ARG A 9 -26.46 28.62 18.17
C ARG A 9 -26.12 27.16 18.42
N ALA A 10 -27.11 26.36 18.83
CA ALA A 10 -26.95 24.91 18.99
C ALA A 10 -26.68 24.22 17.64
N LEU A 11 -27.40 24.59 16.58
CA LEU A 11 -27.18 24.06 15.22
C LEU A 11 -25.81 24.44 14.67
N ALA A 12 -25.36 25.69 14.87
CA ALA A 12 -24.03 26.14 14.45
C ALA A 12 -22.90 25.40 15.19
N ALA A 13 -23.08 25.19 16.50
CA ALA A 13 -22.15 24.39 17.30
C ALA A 13 -22.13 22.93 16.86
N LEU A 14 -23.30 22.36 16.52
CA LEU A 14 -23.42 21.00 16.01
C LEU A 14 -22.74 20.83 14.64
N ALA A 15 -22.97 21.76 13.71
CA ALA A 15 -22.33 21.74 12.40
C ALA A 15 -20.80 21.83 12.51
N THR A 16 -20.30 22.74 13.35
CA THR A 16 -18.86 22.89 13.60
C THR A 16 -18.26 21.63 14.23
N ARG A 17 -19.00 20.97 15.14
CA ARG A 17 -18.58 19.72 15.78
C ARG A 17 -18.51 18.56 14.79
N THR A 18 -19.47 18.44 13.86
CA THR A 18 -19.45 17.41 12.81
C THR A 18 -18.32 17.65 11.80
N ASP A 19 -17.98 18.91 11.51
CA ASP A 19 -16.85 19.27 10.64
C ASP A 19 -15.47 18.98 11.30
N THR A 20 -15.43 18.89 12.63
CA THR A 20 -14.21 18.65 13.43
C THR A 20 -14.10 17.25 14.04
N ALA A 21 -15.12 16.39 13.89
CA ALA A 21 -15.17 15.04 14.48
C ALA A 21 -14.28 13.99 13.76
N THR A 22 -13.21 14.44 13.07
CA THR A 22 -12.36 13.67 12.13
C THR A 22 -12.93 13.72 10.72
N ARG A 23 -12.27 14.48 9.84
CA ARG A 23 -12.64 14.56 8.43
C ARG A 23 -12.62 13.14 7.85
N PRO A 24 -13.59 12.70 7.02
CA PRO A 24 -13.73 11.30 6.59
C PRO A 24 -12.46 10.68 5.99
N TYR A 25 -11.62 11.49 5.34
CA TYR A 25 -10.34 11.06 4.79
C TYR A 25 -9.24 10.83 5.83
N ALA A 26 -9.29 11.51 6.98
CA ALA A 26 -8.29 11.35 8.03
C ALA A 26 -8.35 9.94 8.62
N ALA A 27 -9.54 9.39 8.88
CA ALA A 27 -9.69 8.00 9.34
C ALA A 27 -9.09 6.98 8.36
N VAL A 28 -9.24 7.20 7.05
CA VAL A 28 -8.63 6.33 6.02
C VAL A 28 -7.11 6.44 6.02
N ILE A 29 -6.57 7.65 6.20
CA ILE A 29 -5.12 7.89 6.26
C ILE A 29 -4.52 7.26 7.53
N ASP A 30 -5.20 7.40 8.67
CA ASP A 30 -4.77 6.84 9.94
C ASP A 30 -4.76 5.31 9.90
N GLU A 31 -5.81 4.70 9.33
CA GLU A 31 -5.86 3.25 9.10
C GLU A 31 -4.73 2.79 8.17
N ALA A 32 -4.43 3.55 7.11
CA ALA A 32 -3.33 3.21 6.21
C ALA A 32 -1.96 3.28 6.91
N ASP A 33 -1.74 4.24 7.82
CA ASP A 33 -0.49 4.30 8.59
C ASP A 33 -0.38 3.16 9.60
N ALA A 34 -1.49 2.80 10.27
CA ALA A 34 -1.56 1.64 11.15
C ALA A 34 -1.22 0.34 10.40
N ALA A 35 -1.88 0.11 9.26
CA ALA A 35 -1.59 -1.05 8.41
C ALA A 35 -0.11 -1.08 7.96
N ARG A 36 0.47 0.08 7.63
CA ARG A 36 1.90 0.17 7.29
C ARG A 36 2.82 -0.20 8.46
N ALA A 37 2.45 0.17 9.70
CA ALA A 37 3.20 -0.22 10.89
C ALA A 37 3.18 -1.74 11.09
N ASP A 38 2.03 -2.38 10.89
CA ASP A 38 1.90 -3.84 10.96
C ASP A 38 2.73 -4.54 9.87
N LEU A 39 2.75 -3.99 8.65
CA LEU A 39 3.62 -4.50 7.57
C LEU A 39 5.10 -4.41 7.93
N ARG A 40 5.56 -3.31 8.56
CA ARG A 40 6.95 -3.21 9.04
C ARG A 40 7.25 -4.27 10.09
N ARG A 41 6.32 -4.51 11.01
CA ARG A 41 6.47 -5.56 12.02
C ARG A 41 6.56 -6.95 11.37
N ALA A 42 5.70 -7.23 10.39
CA ALA A 42 5.70 -8.47 9.64
C ALA A 42 7.01 -8.67 8.86
N ALA A 43 7.52 -7.62 8.21
CA ALA A 43 8.82 -7.63 7.53
C ALA A 43 9.95 -7.92 8.52
N GLY A 44 9.95 -7.26 9.69
CA GLY A 44 10.94 -7.52 10.74
C GLY A 44 10.91 -8.96 11.27
N PHE A 45 9.74 -9.59 11.35
CA PHE A 45 9.65 -11.02 11.67
C PHE A 45 10.32 -11.88 10.60
N VAL A 46 10.05 -11.62 9.31
CA VAL A 46 10.66 -12.38 8.21
C VAL A 46 12.18 -12.19 8.18
N GLU A 47 12.67 -10.97 8.43
CA GLU A 47 14.10 -10.68 8.51
C GLU A 47 14.78 -11.39 9.69
N ALA A 48 14.14 -11.37 10.88
CA ALA A 48 14.73 -11.93 12.09
C ALA A 48 14.59 -13.45 12.22
N VAL A 49 13.45 -14.01 11.78
CA VAL A 49 13.08 -15.41 11.99
C VAL A 49 13.14 -16.22 10.70
N GLY A 50 12.64 -15.65 9.60
CA GLY A 50 12.52 -16.33 8.31
C GLY A 50 11.32 -17.27 8.22
N LEU A 51 10.79 -17.42 7.00
CA LEU A 51 9.63 -18.28 6.74
C LEU A 51 9.96 -19.77 6.87
N ASP A 52 11.18 -20.18 6.54
CA ASP A 52 11.61 -21.59 6.65
C ASP A 52 11.62 -22.05 8.11
N ARG A 53 11.98 -21.14 9.04
CA ARG A 53 11.96 -21.43 10.47
C ARG A 53 10.54 -21.50 11.03
N LEU A 54 9.63 -20.66 10.52
CA LEU A 54 8.21 -20.75 10.84
C LEU A 54 7.63 -22.08 10.34
N ASP A 55 7.96 -22.51 9.13
CA ASP A 55 7.56 -23.81 8.56
C ASP A 55 8.05 -24.99 9.42
N ALA A 56 9.32 -24.96 9.85
CA ALA A 56 9.87 -25.95 10.76
C ALA A 56 9.14 -25.98 12.12
N ALA A 57 8.80 -24.80 12.67
CA ALA A 57 8.07 -24.71 13.94
C ALA A 57 6.63 -25.26 13.81
N VAL A 58 5.96 -25.02 12.68
CA VAL A 58 4.66 -25.62 12.37
C VAL A 58 4.75 -27.14 12.33
N ALA A 59 5.76 -27.69 11.65
CA ALA A 59 5.96 -29.13 11.57
C ALA A 59 6.30 -29.75 12.94
N GLU A 60 6.96 -29.01 13.84
CA GLU A 60 7.19 -29.43 15.22
C GLU A 60 5.90 -29.45 16.04
N ALA A 61 5.07 -28.41 15.93
CA ALA A 61 3.77 -28.33 16.61
C ALA A 61 2.85 -29.48 16.18
N ASP A 62 2.82 -29.79 14.87
CA ASP A 62 2.05 -30.90 14.32
C ASP A 62 2.53 -32.25 14.88
N ARG A 63 3.85 -32.48 14.92
CA ARG A 63 4.45 -33.68 15.53
C ARG A 63 4.21 -33.78 17.03
N ALA A 64 4.09 -32.65 17.72
CA ALA A 64 3.76 -32.59 19.14
C ALA A 64 2.25 -32.79 19.41
N GLY A 65 1.42 -32.85 18.37
CA GLY A 65 -0.04 -32.99 18.48
C GLY A 65 -0.76 -31.69 18.83
N ASP A 66 -0.09 -30.53 18.73
CA ASP A 66 -0.71 -29.22 18.94
C ASP A 66 -1.30 -28.69 17.62
N GLY A 67 -2.44 -29.28 17.25
CA GLY A 67 -3.11 -29.01 15.97
C GLY A 67 -3.51 -27.55 15.79
N ASP A 68 -4.07 -26.92 16.83
CA ASP A 68 -4.52 -25.52 16.78
C ASP A 68 -3.33 -24.56 16.55
N LEU A 69 -2.16 -24.85 17.14
CA LEU A 69 -0.96 -24.06 16.92
C LEU A 69 -0.40 -24.27 15.50
N ALA A 70 -0.39 -25.52 15.03
CA ALA A 70 0.04 -25.85 13.68
C ALA A 70 -0.86 -25.18 12.62
N ASP A 71 -2.18 -25.20 12.81
CA ASP A 71 -3.17 -24.58 11.94
C ASP A 71 -2.94 -23.07 11.83
N ARG A 72 -2.82 -22.37 12.96
CA ARG A 72 -2.52 -20.93 12.96
C ARG A 72 -1.20 -20.60 12.28
N GLY A 73 -0.18 -21.43 12.45
CA GLY A 73 1.10 -21.21 11.78
C GLY A 73 1.03 -21.45 10.26
N ARG A 74 0.23 -22.42 9.80
CA ARG A 74 -0.05 -22.63 8.38
C ARG A 74 -0.80 -21.45 7.75
N GLU A 75 -1.79 -20.91 8.44
CA GLU A 75 -2.49 -19.69 8.01
C GLU A 75 -1.52 -18.50 7.89
N ALA A 76 -0.63 -18.33 8.87
CA ALA A 76 0.40 -17.29 8.82
C ALA A 76 1.33 -17.46 7.60
N LEU A 77 1.81 -18.68 7.33
CA LEU A 77 2.64 -18.97 6.14
C LEU A 77 1.91 -18.64 4.84
N GLU A 78 0.63 -18.99 4.73
CA GLU A 78 -0.17 -18.66 3.55
C GLU A 78 -0.28 -17.14 3.36
N ALA A 79 -0.54 -16.40 4.44
CA ALA A 79 -0.62 -14.94 4.41
C ALA A 79 0.71 -14.32 3.92
N TYR A 80 1.85 -14.74 4.47
CA TYR A 80 3.17 -14.27 4.02
C TYR A 80 3.45 -14.60 2.55
N ARG A 81 3.11 -15.81 2.09
CA ARG A 81 3.28 -16.21 0.69
C ARG A 81 2.42 -15.34 -0.24
N ARG A 82 1.17 -15.07 0.15
CA ARG A 82 0.27 -14.18 -0.59
C ARG A 82 0.82 -12.76 -0.68
N TYR A 83 1.34 -12.21 0.41
CA TYR A 83 1.98 -10.89 0.39
C TYR A 83 3.21 -10.84 -0.51
N ARG A 84 4.03 -11.90 -0.52
CA ARG A 84 5.17 -12.00 -1.44
C ARG A 84 4.73 -12.01 -2.91
N THR A 85 3.65 -12.72 -3.24
CA THR A 85 3.08 -12.71 -4.60
C THR A 85 2.60 -11.32 -5.01
N VAL A 86 1.91 -10.62 -4.10
CA VAL A 86 1.44 -9.25 -4.36
C VAL A 86 2.62 -8.28 -4.55
N ALA A 87 3.66 -8.40 -3.72
CA ALA A 87 4.87 -7.59 -3.84
C ALA A 87 5.61 -7.84 -5.16
N ALA A 88 5.76 -9.11 -5.56
CA ALA A 88 6.42 -9.48 -6.83
C ALA A 88 5.60 -9.09 -8.06
N GLY A 89 4.26 -9.13 -7.99
CA GLY A 89 3.37 -8.73 -9.10
C GLY A 89 3.41 -7.23 -9.43
N GLY A 90 4.09 -6.42 -8.63
CA GLY A 90 4.38 -5.01 -8.93
C GLY A 90 5.50 -4.84 -9.97
N ASP A 91 6.44 -5.77 -10.04
CA ASP A 91 7.61 -5.70 -10.94
C ASP A 91 7.22 -5.99 -12.40
N ASP A 92 6.23 -6.86 -12.61
CA ASP A 92 5.73 -7.30 -13.92
C ASP A 92 5.00 -6.19 -14.72
N ARG A 93 4.70 -5.06 -14.08
CA ARG A 93 4.22 -3.83 -14.76
C ARG A 93 5.34 -2.90 -15.19
N SER A 94 6.51 -2.97 -14.55
CA SER A 94 7.66 -2.12 -14.90
C SER A 94 8.40 -2.63 -16.14
N ASP A 95 8.38 -3.94 -16.40
CA ASP A 95 8.97 -4.55 -17.59
C ASP A 95 8.21 -4.27 -18.90
N ARG A 96 6.92 -3.87 -18.83
CA ARG A 96 6.17 -3.40 -20.01
C ARG A 96 6.47 -1.95 -20.40
N ALA A 97 7.16 -1.18 -19.55
CA ALA A 97 7.54 0.21 -19.82
C ALA A 97 8.93 0.36 -20.47
N GLY A 98 9.54 -0.75 -20.92
CA GLY A 98 10.85 -0.77 -21.58
C GLY A 98 10.84 -0.89 -23.11
N THR A 99 9.69 -0.81 -23.77
CA THR A 99 9.66 -0.78 -25.25
C THR A 99 9.78 0.67 -25.72
N ASN A 100 10.99 1.04 -26.16
CA ASN A 100 11.24 2.25 -26.93
C ASN A 100 10.15 2.43 -28.02
N PRO A 101 9.54 3.61 -28.18
CA PRO A 101 8.66 3.86 -29.31
C PRO A 101 9.44 3.66 -30.62
N PRO A 102 8.88 2.96 -31.62
CA PRO A 102 9.52 2.82 -32.92
C PRO A 102 9.61 4.17 -33.62
N ASP A 103 10.74 4.39 -34.29
CA ASP A 103 11.01 5.48 -35.21
C ASP A 103 9.79 5.85 -36.07
N GLY A 104 9.40 7.14 -36.01
CA GLY A 104 8.34 7.74 -36.83
C GLY A 104 8.58 9.25 -36.97
N PRO A 105 8.10 9.87 -38.06
CA PRO A 105 8.94 10.48 -39.09
C PRO A 105 9.36 11.92 -38.81
N GLY A 106 10.46 12.32 -39.44
CA GLY A 106 11.21 13.55 -39.19
C GLY A 106 10.37 14.84 -39.20
N THR A 107 10.61 15.66 -38.17
CA THR A 107 10.52 17.11 -38.33
C THR A 107 11.72 17.56 -39.17
N PRO A 108 11.54 18.32 -40.26
CA PRO A 108 12.66 18.91 -40.97
C PRO A 108 13.42 19.82 -39.99
N LYS A 109 14.71 19.56 -39.80
CA LYS A 109 15.61 20.49 -39.12
C LYS A 109 15.55 21.82 -39.87
N SER A 110 15.24 22.90 -39.15
CA SER A 110 15.37 24.25 -39.66
C SER A 110 16.78 24.48 -40.18
N ASP A 111 16.86 25.03 -41.39
CA ASP A 111 18.07 25.35 -42.11
C ASP A 111 19.11 26.05 -41.21
N THR A 112 20.28 25.42 -41.11
CA THR A 112 21.53 26.14 -40.86
C THR A 112 22.56 25.60 -41.83
N GLY A 113 22.27 25.80 -43.11
CA GLY A 113 23.18 25.55 -44.23
C GLY A 113 23.80 26.88 -44.66
N GLN A 114 25.11 26.95 -44.49
CA GLN A 114 25.98 28.05 -44.86
C GLN A 114 25.82 28.47 -46.32
N SER A 115 25.69 29.77 -46.58
CA SER A 115 25.98 30.32 -47.90
C SER A 115 27.47 30.62 -48.00
N ALA A 116 28.20 29.73 -48.67
CA ALA A 116 29.53 30.01 -49.18
C ALA A 116 29.37 30.92 -50.41
N THR A 117 29.75 32.19 -50.27
CA THR A 117 29.89 33.11 -51.40
C THR A 117 31.09 32.68 -52.23
N ARG A 118 30.89 32.54 -53.54
CA ARG A 118 31.93 32.42 -54.55
C ARG A 118 31.95 33.71 -55.37
#